data_AF-B1WZ81-F1
#
_entry.id   AF-B1WZ81-F1
#
_cell.length_a   1.000
_cell.length_b   1.000
_cell.length_c   1.000
_cell.angle_alpha   90.00
_cell.angle_beta   90.00
_cell.angle_gamma   90.00
#
_symmetry.space_group_name_H-M   'P 1'
#
loop_
_entity.id
_entity.type
_entity.pdbx_description
1 polymer ?
#
loop_
_entity_poly.entity_id
_entity_poly.type
_entity_poly.pdbx_seq_one_letter_code
_entity_poly.pdbx_strand_id
1 'polypeptide(L)'
;MKKHLLVSLALILSVVLVSKVPPLVNVSASNAPQINLEAEIQGLAHSDVKDNIPRRTDFVIELYHDNSQHLTPPEIRKIYDEAYSQQVRKKRIVRKFVGSAIAILIIVLSILAIAIWLSDKTGVPTLKRVSVNLPFGIGCIELEINRVEQIVAWSLYVELVTRIAIQPLKSDEGLLKEALTSLHSLFDTTRQILKEAGPVVGVSPQSVGGIAIAVLNQGIRPFLAKWHPALEDWESKCLSTTSNKQHEKNWDQEPQLRHELELLRHHLKQYADALAKIADVTF
;
A
#
# COMPACT_ATOMS: atom_id res chain seq x y z
N MET A 1 4.75 10.54 6.76
CA MET A 1 6.05 10.68 7.46
C MET A 1 6.91 9.42 7.56
N LYS A 2 6.40 8.18 7.35
CA LYS A 2 7.22 6.95 7.50
C LYS A 2 8.09 6.56 6.29
N LYS A 3 7.90 7.16 5.10
CA LYS A 3 8.67 6.81 3.88
C LYS A 3 10.10 7.39 3.84
N HIS A 4 10.40 8.43 4.63
CA HIS A 4 11.75 9.03 4.68
C HIS A 4 12.69 8.40 5.70
N LEU A 5 12.17 7.60 6.65
CA LEU A 5 13.00 7.02 7.72
C LEU A 5 13.79 5.79 7.23
N LEU A 6 13.28 5.06 6.24
CA LEU A 6 13.93 3.85 5.70
C LEU A 6 15.03 4.15 4.66
N VAL A 7 14.97 5.30 3.99
CA VAL A 7 16.02 5.73 3.04
C VAL A 7 17.27 6.22 3.79
N SER A 8 17.13 6.69 5.03
CA SER A 8 18.26 7.16 5.84
C SER A 8 19.11 6.04 6.45
N LEU A 9 18.61 4.80 6.53
CA LEU A 9 19.33 3.69 7.16
C LEU A 9 20.27 2.94 6.18
N ALA A 10 20.07 3.12 4.87
CA ALA A 10 20.92 2.51 3.84
C ALA A 10 22.24 3.28 3.57
N LEU A 11 22.43 4.47 4.17
CA LEU A 11 23.61 5.32 3.94
C LEU A 11 24.69 5.23 5.03
N ILE A 12 24.50 4.45 6.09
CA ILE A 12 25.42 4.42 7.26
C ILE A 12 26.43 3.26 7.20
N LEU A 13 26.35 2.36 6.20
CA LEU A 13 27.26 1.21 6.08
C LEU A 13 28.29 1.35 4.94
N SER A 14 28.88 2.52 4.77
CA SER A 14 29.95 2.76 3.78
C SER A 14 31.16 3.53 4.29
N VAL A 15 31.32 3.70 5.61
CA VAL A 15 32.50 4.38 6.19
C VAL A 15 33.09 3.57 7.36
N VAL A 16 33.65 2.40 7.06
CA VAL A 16 34.70 1.78 7.89
C VAL A 16 35.73 1.13 6.97
N LEU A 17 36.53 1.94 6.32
CA LEU A 17 37.86 1.54 5.84
C LEU A 17 38.66 2.82 5.60
N VAL A 18 39.91 2.86 6.07
CA VAL A 18 40.81 4.04 6.23
C VAL A 18 40.62 4.61 7.64
N SER A 19 41.52 4.43 8.60
CA SER A 19 42.98 4.55 8.53
C SER A 19 43.67 3.72 9.61
N LYS A 20 44.52 2.76 9.22
CA LYS A 20 45.66 2.35 10.05
C LYS A 20 46.92 2.86 9.34
N VAL A 21 47.33 4.07 9.71
CA VAL A 21 48.66 4.61 9.39
C VAL A 21 49.58 4.15 10.53
N PRO A 22 50.62 3.33 10.29
CA PRO A 22 51.66 3.10 11.29
C PRO A 22 52.55 4.36 11.42
N PRO A 23 53.07 4.66 12.62
CA PRO A 23 53.89 5.86 12.82
C PRO A 23 55.23 5.74 12.10
N LEU A 24 55.73 6.90 11.66
CA LEU A 24 57.02 7.12 11.01
C LEU A 24 58.16 6.57 11.89
N VAL A 25 58.84 5.54 11.37
CA VAL A 25 60.18 5.17 11.84
C VAL A 25 61.17 6.12 11.17
N ASN A 26 61.94 6.83 11.99
CA ASN A 26 63.07 7.64 11.55
C ASN A 26 64.09 6.76 10.79
N VAL A 27 64.29 7.05 9.51
CA VAL A 27 65.40 6.50 8.72
C VAL A 27 66.60 7.39 8.98
N SER A 28 67.52 6.89 9.81
CA SER A 28 68.89 7.39 9.88
C SER A 28 69.63 6.95 8.61
N ALA A 29 70.36 7.87 7.99
CA ALA A 29 71.17 7.60 6.81
C ALA A 29 72.32 6.63 7.14
N SER A 30 72.33 5.46 6.52
CA SER A 30 73.56 4.68 6.27
C SER A 30 73.28 3.55 5.28
N ASN A 31 74.10 3.50 4.22
CA ASN A 31 74.41 2.36 3.36
C ASN A 31 73.48 2.12 2.15
N ALA A 32 74.11 2.10 0.97
CA ALA A 32 73.50 1.77 -0.32
C ALA A 32 72.75 0.42 -0.27
N PRO A 33 71.61 0.26 -0.99
CA PRO A 33 70.84 -0.97 -0.91
C PRO A 33 71.59 -2.08 -1.63
N GLN A 34 71.97 -3.14 -0.90
CA GLN A 34 72.11 -4.46 -1.51
C GLN A 34 70.74 -4.81 -2.10
N ILE A 35 70.62 -4.79 -3.43
CA ILE A 35 69.41 -5.21 -4.13
C ILE A 35 69.20 -6.68 -3.76
N ASN A 36 68.14 -6.96 -2.99
CA ASN A 36 67.73 -8.33 -2.72
C ASN A 36 67.06 -8.87 -3.98
N LEU A 37 67.84 -9.60 -4.79
CA LEU A 37 67.43 -10.14 -6.07
C LEU A 37 66.21 -11.08 -5.95
N GLU A 38 66.12 -11.82 -4.85
CA GLU A 38 64.94 -12.67 -4.57
C GLU A 38 63.67 -11.82 -4.44
N ALA A 39 63.75 -10.67 -3.77
CA ALA A 39 62.61 -9.77 -3.61
C ALA A 39 62.19 -9.13 -4.96
N GLU A 40 63.14 -8.88 -5.86
CA GLU A 40 62.88 -8.39 -7.21
C GLU A 40 62.17 -9.45 -8.07
N ILE A 41 62.66 -10.69 -8.04
CA ILE A 41 62.03 -11.84 -8.72
C ILE A 41 60.61 -12.10 -8.17
N GLN A 42 60.42 -12.04 -6.85
CA GLN A 42 59.11 -12.15 -6.22
C GLN A 42 58.18 -10.97 -6.58
N GLY A 43 58.73 -9.75 -6.68
CA GLY A 43 58.02 -8.55 -7.10
C GLY A 43 57.53 -8.64 -8.56
N LEU A 44 58.37 -9.17 -9.45
CA LEU A 44 58.01 -9.45 -10.83
C LEU A 44 56.89 -10.49 -10.92
N ALA A 45 56.99 -11.59 -10.17
CA ALA A 45 55.94 -12.60 -10.09
C ALA A 45 54.60 -12.02 -9.58
N HIS A 46 54.66 -11.07 -8.65
CA HIS A 46 53.48 -10.34 -8.19
C HIS A 46 52.86 -9.46 -9.29
N SER A 47 53.69 -8.70 -10.03
CA SER A 47 53.21 -7.87 -11.15
C SER A 47 52.58 -8.74 -12.23
N ASP A 48 53.23 -9.83 -12.62
CA ASP A 48 52.72 -10.74 -13.65
C ASP A 48 51.31 -11.26 -13.32
N VAL A 49 51.10 -11.69 -12.08
CA VAL A 49 49.77 -12.16 -11.64
C VAL A 49 48.76 -11.01 -11.56
N LYS A 50 49.18 -9.81 -11.17
CA LYS A 50 48.32 -8.62 -11.12
C LYS A 50 47.85 -8.25 -12.53
N ASP A 51 48.78 -8.23 -13.49
CA ASP A 51 48.61 -7.82 -14.88
C ASP A 51 48.04 -8.95 -15.78
N ASN A 52 47.77 -10.13 -15.20
CA ASN A 52 47.29 -11.33 -15.89
C ASN A 52 48.26 -11.86 -16.96
N ILE A 53 49.56 -11.63 -16.79
CA ILE A 53 50.61 -12.20 -17.63
C ILE A 53 50.75 -13.69 -17.29
N PRO A 54 50.70 -14.61 -18.27
CA PRO A 54 50.96 -16.02 -18.04
C PRO A 54 52.35 -16.27 -17.43
N ARG A 55 52.49 -17.35 -16.66
CA ARG A 55 53.77 -17.73 -16.05
C ARG A 55 54.86 -17.82 -17.13
N ARG A 56 55.92 -17.05 -16.96
CA ARG A 56 57.02 -16.89 -17.94
C ARG A 56 58.39 -17.21 -17.34
N THR A 57 58.48 -18.37 -16.71
CA THR A 57 59.64 -18.81 -15.92
C THR A 57 60.95 -18.76 -16.72
N ASP A 58 60.93 -19.20 -17.98
CA ASP A 58 62.13 -19.26 -18.80
C ASP A 58 62.67 -17.86 -19.17
N PHE A 59 61.77 -16.89 -19.41
CA PHE A 59 62.14 -15.48 -19.59
C PHE A 59 62.77 -14.88 -18.34
N VAL A 60 62.26 -15.22 -17.15
CA VAL A 60 62.79 -14.71 -15.89
C VAL A 60 64.16 -15.32 -15.58
N ILE A 61 64.38 -16.59 -15.90
CA ILE A 61 65.70 -17.23 -15.82
C ILE A 61 66.70 -16.51 -16.72
N GLU A 62 66.32 -16.18 -17.96
CA GLU A 62 67.18 -15.47 -18.91
C GLU A 62 67.48 -14.04 -18.44
N LEU A 63 66.46 -13.32 -17.94
CA LEU A 63 66.57 -11.95 -17.44
C LEU A 63 67.56 -11.82 -16.26
N TYR A 64 67.68 -12.86 -15.44
CA TYR A 64 68.53 -12.88 -14.24
C TYR A 64 69.68 -13.90 -14.33
N HIS A 65 70.05 -14.36 -15.54
CA HIS A 65 71.10 -15.35 -15.72
C HIS A 65 72.49 -14.85 -15.26
N ASP A 66 72.83 -13.60 -15.57
CA ASP A 66 74.10 -12.95 -15.19
C ASP A 66 73.91 -12.05 -13.97
N ASN A 67 73.57 -12.67 -12.83
CA ASN A 67 73.24 -11.94 -11.61
C ASN A 67 74.41 -11.84 -10.62
N SER A 68 74.43 -10.74 -9.87
CA SER A 68 75.48 -10.42 -8.89
C SER A 68 75.47 -11.31 -7.64
N GLN A 69 74.44 -12.14 -7.44
CA GLN A 69 74.28 -13.02 -6.27
C GLN A 69 74.51 -14.50 -6.61
N HIS A 70 74.99 -14.81 -7.82
CA HIS A 70 75.23 -16.17 -8.33
C HIS A 70 74.05 -17.14 -8.17
N LEU A 71 72.80 -16.64 -8.19
CA LEU A 71 71.61 -17.50 -8.19
C LEU A 71 71.61 -18.37 -9.43
N THR A 72 71.47 -19.67 -9.23
CA THR A 72 71.43 -20.64 -10.31
C THR A 72 70.06 -20.65 -11.00
N PRO A 73 69.97 -21.06 -12.28
CA PRO A 73 68.68 -21.17 -12.98
C PRO A 73 67.59 -21.98 -12.24
N PRO A 74 67.90 -23.10 -11.53
CA PRO A 74 66.93 -23.81 -10.69
C PRO A 74 66.43 -23.00 -9.49
N GLU A 75 67.26 -22.15 -8.89
CA GLU A 75 66.89 -21.29 -7.75
C GLU A 75 65.97 -20.16 -8.20
N ILE A 76 66.30 -19.49 -9.32
CA ILE A 76 65.45 -18.45 -9.93
C ILE A 76 64.08 -19.02 -10.28
N ARG A 77 64.05 -20.21 -10.91
CA ARG A 77 62.81 -20.95 -11.21
C ARG A 77 61.96 -21.14 -9.95
N LYS A 78 62.57 -21.66 -8.88
CA LYS A 78 61.88 -21.94 -7.63
C LYS A 78 61.26 -20.68 -7.03
N ILE A 79 62.03 -19.61 -6.90
CA ILE A 79 61.58 -18.34 -6.30
C ILE A 79 60.41 -17.75 -7.09
N TYR A 80 60.56 -17.67 -8.42
CA TYR A 80 59.52 -17.10 -9.29
C TYR A 80 58.26 -17.97 -9.31
N ASP A 81 58.38 -19.29 -9.53
CA ASP A 81 57.23 -20.19 -9.66
C ASP A 81 56.43 -20.32 -8.35
N GLU A 82 57.12 -20.35 -7.20
CA GLU A 82 56.49 -20.36 -5.88
C GLU A 82 55.74 -19.05 -5.63
N ALA A 83 56.40 -17.90 -5.84
CA ALA A 83 55.79 -16.59 -5.65
C ALA A 83 54.58 -16.38 -6.57
N TYR A 84 54.72 -16.73 -7.86
CA TYR A 84 53.64 -16.66 -8.84
C TYR A 84 52.45 -17.54 -8.41
N SER A 85 52.70 -18.79 -8.03
CA SER A 85 51.64 -19.73 -7.61
C SER A 85 50.92 -19.26 -6.35
N GLN A 86 51.64 -18.68 -5.38
CA GLN A 86 51.03 -18.11 -4.18
C GLN A 86 50.10 -16.94 -4.51
N GLN A 87 50.52 -16.04 -5.42
CA GLN A 87 49.71 -14.89 -5.82
C GLN A 87 48.46 -15.31 -6.60
N VAL A 88 48.58 -16.29 -7.50
CA VAL A 88 47.42 -16.86 -8.20
C VAL A 88 46.43 -17.48 -7.21
N ARG A 89 46.91 -18.22 -6.19
CA ARG A 89 46.07 -18.79 -5.13
C ARG A 89 45.34 -17.69 -4.35
N LYS A 90 46.04 -16.63 -3.94
CA LYS A 90 45.44 -15.47 -3.24
C LYS A 90 44.36 -14.80 -4.10
N LYS A 91 44.65 -14.46 -5.37
CA LYS A 91 43.69 -13.83 -6.30
C LYS A 91 42.44 -14.69 -6.50
N ARG A 92 42.60 -16.02 -6.61
CA ARG A 92 41.49 -16.97 -6.75
C ARG A 92 40.60 -17.02 -5.51
N ILE A 93 41.19 -16.99 -4.32
CA ILE A 93 40.45 -16.97 -3.05
C ILE A 93 39.65 -15.67 -2.93
N VAL A 94 40.28 -14.52 -3.18
CA VAL A 94 39.61 -13.21 -3.15
C VAL A 94 38.43 -13.17 -4.12
N ARG A 95 38.62 -13.65 -5.37
CA ARG A 95 37.55 -13.70 -6.37
C ARG A 95 36.35 -14.54 -5.92
N LYS A 96 36.58 -15.67 -5.23
CA LYS A 96 35.50 -16.50 -4.67
C LYS A 96 34.71 -15.74 -3.59
N PHE A 97 35.39 -15.08 -2.66
CA PHE A 97 34.72 -14.32 -1.60
C PHE A 97 33.92 -13.13 -2.13
N VAL A 98 34.47 -12.39 -3.10
CA VAL A 98 33.75 -11.27 -3.75
C VAL A 98 32.50 -11.78 -4.47
N GLY A 99 32.59 -12.89 -5.20
CA GLY A 99 31.43 -13.51 -5.86
C GLY A 99 30.34 -13.96 -4.87
N SER A 100 30.73 -14.60 -3.76
CA SER A 100 29.79 -15.01 -2.71
C SER A 100 29.11 -13.81 -2.03
N ALA A 101 29.83 -12.72 -1.78
CA ALA A 101 29.26 -11.52 -1.16
C ALA A 101 28.20 -10.86 -2.06
N ILE A 102 28.44 -10.78 -3.38
CA ILE A 102 27.47 -10.24 -4.35
C ILE A 102 26.21 -11.12 -4.39
N ALA A 103 26.35 -12.45 -4.38
CA ALA A 103 25.21 -13.35 -4.36
C ALA A 103 24.34 -13.18 -3.10
N ILE A 104 24.97 -13.04 -1.93
CA ILE A 104 24.26 -12.78 -0.66
C ILE A 104 23.52 -11.44 -0.72
N LEU A 105 24.14 -10.39 -1.25
CA LEU A 105 23.50 -9.08 -1.40
C LEU A 105 22.24 -9.16 -2.27
N ILE A 106 22.30 -9.87 -3.39
CA ILE A 106 21.15 -10.06 -4.28
C ILE A 106 20.02 -10.82 -3.58
N ILE A 107 20.35 -11.87 -2.81
CA ILE A 107 19.36 -12.62 -2.02
C ILE A 107 18.69 -11.70 -0.99
N VAL A 108 19.47 -10.90 -0.25
CA VAL A 108 18.94 -9.96 0.75
C VAL A 108 18.02 -8.91 0.10
N LEU A 109 18.44 -8.34 -1.04
CA LEU A 109 17.62 -7.40 -1.79
C LEU A 109 16.33 -8.04 -2.32
N SER A 110 16.39 -9.31 -2.73
CA SER A 110 15.23 -10.07 -3.18
C SER A 110 14.25 -10.34 -2.04
N ILE A 111 14.76 -10.74 -0.87
CA ILE A 111 13.95 -10.91 0.35
C ILE A 111 13.31 -9.59 0.77
N LEU A 112 14.06 -8.48 0.72
CA LEU A 112 13.53 -7.16 1.04
C LEU A 112 12.43 -6.73 0.06
N ALA A 113 12.63 -6.96 -1.24
CA ALA A 113 11.62 -6.68 -2.26
C ALA A 113 10.35 -7.52 -2.06
N ILE A 114 10.50 -8.81 -1.73
CA ILE A 114 9.39 -9.70 -1.39
C ILE A 114 8.67 -9.22 -0.12
N ALA A 115 9.40 -8.80 0.91
CA ALA A 115 8.82 -8.26 2.14
C ALA A 115 8.02 -6.96 1.89
N ILE A 116 8.54 -6.06 1.04
CA ILE A 116 7.83 -4.84 0.63
C ILE A 116 6.56 -5.20 -0.16
N TRP A 117 6.65 -6.13 -1.11
CA TRP A 117 5.49 -6.59 -1.88
C TRP A 117 4.43 -7.28 -1.02
N LEU A 118 4.85 -8.09 -0.03
CA LEU A 118 3.94 -8.68 0.95
C LEU A 118 3.30 -7.62 1.85
N SER A 119 4.06 -6.60 2.27
CA SER A 119 3.52 -5.49 3.09
C SER A 119 2.45 -4.68 2.37
N ASP A 120 2.52 -4.57 1.04
CA ASP A 120 1.52 -3.86 0.23
C ASP A 120 0.23 -4.70 0.06
N LYS A 121 0.36 -6.04 0.08
CA LYS A 121 -0.77 -6.97 0.11
C LYS A 121 -1.41 -7.14 1.49
N THR A 122 -0.63 -7.03 2.56
CA THR A 122 -1.14 -6.96 3.93
C THR A 122 -1.38 -5.50 4.30
N GLY A 123 -2.27 -4.82 3.56
CA GLY A 123 -2.61 -3.44 3.83
C GLY A 123 -3.06 -3.29 5.28
N VAL A 124 -2.21 -2.70 6.12
CA VAL A 124 -2.65 -2.11 7.39
C VAL A 124 -3.80 -1.19 6.99
N PRO A 125 -5.04 -1.40 7.47
CA PRO A 125 -6.17 -0.59 7.05
C PRO A 125 -5.83 0.85 7.41
N THR A 126 -5.57 1.67 6.39
CA THR A 126 -5.36 3.11 6.57
C THR A 126 -6.70 3.68 7.00
N LEU A 127 -6.90 3.82 8.30
CA LEU A 127 -8.07 4.44 8.88
C LEU A 127 -8.09 5.92 8.43
N LYS A 128 -9.11 6.29 7.65
CA LYS A 128 -9.35 7.68 7.25
C LYS A 128 -10.38 8.25 8.21
N ARG A 129 -10.03 9.33 8.92
CA ARG A 129 -11.02 10.05 9.72
C ARG A 129 -11.87 10.93 8.81
N VAL A 130 -13.18 10.75 8.86
CA VAL A 130 -14.14 11.52 8.06
C VAL A 130 -15.21 12.09 8.97
N SER A 131 -15.45 13.39 8.87
CA SER A 131 -16.54 14.08 9.56
C SER A 131 -17.70 14.31 8.60
N VAL A 132 -18.91 13.88 8.97
CA VAL A 132 -20.14 14.03 8.17
C VAL A 132 -21.25 14.62 9.03
N ASN A 133 -22.14 15.40 8.40
CA ASN A 133 -23.35 15.93 9.03
C ASN A 133 -24.57 15.15 8.53
N LEU A 134 -25.29 14.52 9.45
CA LEU A 134 -26.39 13.61 9.14
C LEU A 134 -27.76 14.25 9.46
N PRO A 135 -28.80 13.93 8.67
CA PRO A 135 -30.16 14.40 8.88
C PRO A 135 -30.84 13.78 10.10
N PHE A 136 -32.15 14.03 10.26
CA PHE A 136 -33.03 13.38 11.26
C PHE A 136 -32.64 13.62 12.73
N GLY A 137 -31.92 14.70 13.01
CA GLY A 137 -31.45 15.01 14.36
C GLY A 137 -30.24 14.17 14.81
N ILE A 138 -29.61 13.41 13.90
CA ILE A 138 -28.40 12.63 14.19
C ILE A 138 -27.19 13.55 14.41
N GLY A 139 -27.07 14.61 13.60
CA GLY A 139 -26.03 15.63 13.76
C GLY A 139 -24.67 15.24 13.18
N CYS A 140 -23.61 15.89 13.67
CA CYS A 140 -22.25 15.70 13.18
C CYS A 140 -21.60 14.47 13.84
N ILE A 141 -21.06 13.57 13.03
CA ILE A 141 -20.34 12.38 13.49
C ILE A 141 -18.95 12.33 12.85
N GLU A 142 -17.95 12.01 13.66
CA GLU A 142 -16.61 11.65 13.19
C GLU A 142 -16.47 10.13 13.14
N LEU A 143 -16.01 9.63 12.00
CA LEU A 143 -15.91 8.21 11.69
C LEU A 143 -14.47 7.82 11.38
N GLU A 144 -14.05 6.64 11.82
CA GLU A 144 -12.80 6.02 11.38
C GLU A 144 -13.11 4.99 10.29
N ILE A 145 -12.86 5.37 9.05
CA ILE A 145 -13.29 4.62 7.87
C ILE A 145 -12.18 3.67 7.43
N ASN A 146 -12.52 2.38 7.35
CA ASN A 146 -11.71 1.35 6.71
C ASN A 146 -12.28 1.00 5.32
N ARG A 147 -11.58 0.13 4.57
CA ARG A 147 -11.99 -0.23 3.21
C ARG A 147 -13.37 -0.92 3.14
N VAL A 148 -13.73 -1.71 4.15
CA VAL A 148 -15.04 -2.38 4.21
C VAL A 148 -16.15 -1.36 4.40
N GLU A 149 -15.96 -0.39 5.30
CA GLU A 149 -16.89 0.73 5.52
C GLU A 149 -17.07 1.57 4.25
N GLN A 150 -16.01 1.82 3.47
CA GLN A 150 -16.11 2.53 2.18
C GLN A 150 -16.96 1.77 1.16
N ILE A 151 -16.76 0.44 1.05
CA ILE A 151 -17.53 -0.41 0.15
C ILE A 151 -19.01 -0.41 0.55
N VAL A 152 -19.31 -0.52 1.85
CA VAL A 152 -20.68 -0.46 2.34
C VAL A 152 -21.30 0.91 2.09
N ALA A 153 -20.58 1.99 2.37
CA ALA A 153 -21.06 3.34 2.11
C ALA A 153 -21.36 3.56 0.62
N TRP A 154 -20.51 3.02 -0.26
CA TRP A 154 -20.74 3.04 -1.71
C TRP A 154 -22.00 2.27 -2.10
N SER A 155 -22.17 1.03 -1.60
CA SER A 155 -23.36 0.23 -1.90
C SER A 155 -24.65 0.92 -1.45
N LEU A 156 -24.65 1.48 -0.23
CA LEU A 156 -25.80 2.24 0.29
C LEU A 156 -26.05 3.51 -0.53
N TYR A 157 -24.99 4.21 -0.94
CA TYR A 157 -25.08 5.42 -1.76
C TYR A 157 -25.77 5.12 -3.10
N VAL A 158 -25.29 4.10 -3.82
CA VAL A 158 -25.84 3.69 -5.12
C VAL A 158 -27.30 3.33 -5.00
N GLU A 159 -27.66 2.54 -3.99
CA GLU A 159 -29.06 2.19 -3.72
C GLU A 159 -29.91 3.43 -3.46
N LEU A 160 -29.39 4.41 -2.72
CA LEU A 160 -30.13 5.61 -2.36
C LEU A 160 -30.36 6.52 -3.58
N VAL A 161 -29.32 6.83 -4.36
CA VAL A 161 -29.41 7.82 -5.45
C VAL A 161 -30.15 7.30 -6.70
N THR A 162 -30.27 5.98 -6.86
CA THR A 162 -30.95 5.37 -8.03
C THR A 162 -32.44 5.12 -7.80
N ARG A 163 -32.96 5.38 -6.59
CA ARG A 163 -34.35 5.10 -6.24
C ARG A 163 -35.29 6.25 -6.58
N ILE A 164 -36.47 5.88 -7.07
CA ILE A 164 -37.57 6.79 -7.39
C ILE A 164 -37.97 7.63 -6.17
N ALA A 165 -37.94 7.06 -4.95
CA ALA A 165 -38.28 7.78 -3.72
C ALA A 165 -37.41 9.02 -3.41
N ILE A 166 -36.25 9.14 -4.07
CA ILE A 166 -35.30 10.26 -3.83
C ILE A 166 -35.18 11.17 -5.05
N GLN A 167 -35.72 10.73 -6.18
CA GLN A 167 -35.90 11.58 -7.35
C GLN A 167 -37.12 12.50 -7.14
N PRO A 168 -37.02 13.79 -7.49
CA PRO A 168 -38.14 14.71 -7.35
C PRO A 168 -39.28 14.24 -8.26
N LEU A 169 -40.44 13.97 -7.68
CA LEU A 169 -41.68 13.79 -8.43
C LEU A 169 -42.31 15.17 -8.62
N LYS A 170 -42.70 15.53 -9.85
CA LYS A 170 -43.55 16.71 -10.06
C LYS A 170 -44.90 16.50 -9.36
N SER A 171 -45.62 17.59 -9.09
CA SER A 171 -46.87 17.58 -8.31
C SER A 171 -47.98 16.66 -8.86
N ASP A 172 -47.89 16.26 -10.12
CA ASP A 172 -48.84 15.43 -10.86
C ASP A 172 -48.25 14.11 -11.40
N GLU A 173 -46.99 13.82 -11.10
CA GLU A 173 -46.26 12.62 -11.54
C GLU A 173 -46.13 11.60 -10.40
N GLY A 174 -46.10 10.32 -10.78
CA GLY A 174 -45.94 9.18 -9.87
C GLY A 174 -47.13 8.91 -8.95
N LEU A 175 -47.19 7.68 -8.42
CA LEU A 175 -48.12 7.29 -7.37
C LEU A 175 -47.41 7.34 -6.01
N LEU A 176 -48.08 7.83 -4.99
CA LEU A 176 -47.57 7.86 -3.62
C LEU A 176 -47.32 6.45 -3.09
N LYS A 177 -48.16 5.49 -3.48
CA LYS A 177 -47.96 4.07 -3.16
C LYS A 177 -46.57 3.58 -3.60
N GLU A 178 -46.17 3.89 -4.84
CA GLU A 178 -44.87 3.47 -5.37
C GLU A 178 -43.71 4.12 -4.63
N ALA A 179 -43.84 5.40 -4.26
CA ALA A 179 -42.85 6.09 -3.44
C ALA A 179 -42.71 5.46 -2.05
N LEU A 180 -43.83 5.18 -1.37
CA LEU A 180 -43.82 4.53 -0.05
C LEU A 180 -43.25 3.10 -0.13
N THR A 181 -43.63 2.31 -1.14
CA THR A 181 -43.06 0.98 -1.37
C THR A 181 -41.55 1.04 -1.63
N SER A 182 -41.09 2.01 -2.42
CA SER A 182 -39.66 2.22 -2.67
C SER A 182 -38.90 2.56 -1.38
N LEU A 183 -39.45 3.42 -0.52
CA LEU A 183 -38.89 3.73 0.80
C LEU A 183 -38.88 2.51 1.73
N HIS A 184 -39.96 1.73 1.77
CA HIS A 184 -40.03 0.52 2.60
C HIS A 184 -38.96 -0.50 2.19
N SER A 185 -38.74 -0.69 0.89
CA SER A 185 -37.73 -1.64 0.40
C SER A 185 -36.29 -1.26 0.78
N LEU A 186 -36.01 -0.01 1.21
CA LEU A 186 -34.70 0.36 1.76
C LEU A 186 -34.35 -0.42 3.02
N PHE A 187 -35.33 -0.84 3.84
CA PHE A 187 -35.06 -1.63 5.03
C PHE A 187 -34.44 -2.99 4.68
N ASP A 188 -35.01 -3.66 3.68
CA ASP A 188 -34.55 -4.98 3.27
C ASP A 188 -33.20 -4.89 2.54
N THR A 189 -33.06 -3.95 1.62
CA THR A 189 -31.80 -3.72 0.90
C THR A 189 -30.67 -3.32 1.86
N THR A 190 -30.91 -2.38 2.77
CA THR A 190 -29.90 -1.97 3.76
C THR A 190 -29.52 -3.16 4.65
N ARG A 191 -30.50 -3.94 5.13
CA ARG A 191 -30.23 -5.12 5.94
C ARG A 191 -29.39 -6.14 5.18
N GLN A 192 -29.66 -6.33 3.89
CA GLN A 192 -28.89 -7.26 3.06
C GLN A 192 -27.44 -6.79 2.91
N ILE A 193 -27.22 -5.52 2.55
CA ILE A 193 -25.87 -4.94 2.43
C ILE A 193 -25.08 -5.08 3.74
N LEU A 194 -25.72 -4.79 4.88
CA LEU A 194 -25.06 -4.90 6.20
C LEU A 194 -24.76 -6.36 6.57
N LYS A 195 -25.65 -7.31 6.22
CA LYS A 195 -25.40 -8.75 6.44
C LYS A 195 -24.24 -9.26 5.60
N GLU A 196 -24.15 -8.86 4.34
CA GLU A 196 -23.06 -9.24 3.43
C GLU A 196 -21.71 -8.69 3.88
N ALA A 197 -21.69 -7.47 4.44
CA ALA A 197 -20.48 -6.86 4.98
C ALA A 197 -20.03 -7.47 6.32
N GLY A 198 -20.95 -8.10 7.06
CA GLY A 198 -20.68 -8.74 8.34
C GLY A 198 -20.61 -7.77 9.53
N PRO A 199 -20.35 -8.29 10.75
CA PRO A 199 -20.48 -7.51 11.98
C PRO A 199 -19.51 -6.34 12.09
N VAL A 200 -18.38 -6.37 11.35
CA VAL A 200 -17.32 -5.36 11.39
C VAL A 200 -17.85 -3.96 11.07
N VAL A 201 -18.87 -3.85 10.21
CA VAL A 201 -19.46 -2.54 9.83
C VAL A 201 -20.57 -2.06 10.75
N GLY A 202 -20.95 -2.85 11.77
CA GLY A 202 -22.01 -2.53 12.73
C GLY A 202 -21.54 -2.58 14.19
N VAL A 203 -20.23 -2.62 14.45
CA VAL A 203 -19.66 -2.79 15.81
C VAL A 203 -19.99 -1.59 16.71
N SER A 204 -20.26 -0.41 16.15
CA SER A 204 -20.56 0.78 16.94
C SER A 204 -21.66 1.65 16.30
N PRO A 205 -22.33 2.51 17.08
CA PRO A 205 -23.18 3.56 16.52
C PRO A 205 -22.45 4.52 15.58
N GLN A 206 -21.13 4.70 15.77
CA GLN A 206 -20.25 5.50 14.92
C GLN A 206 -19.57 4.66 13.82
N SER A 207 -20.36 3.84 13.12
CA SER A 207 -19.95 3.14 11.89
C SER A 207 -20.96 3.40 10.77
N VAL A 208 -20.64 3.03 9.53
CA VAL A 208 -21.59 3.19 8.41
C VAL A 208 -22.85 2.38 8.67
N GLY A 209 -22.72 1.16 9.21
CA GLY A 209 -23.87 0.36 9.61
C GLY A 209 -24.70 0.99 10.73
N GLY A 210 -24.04 1.55 11.76
CA GLY A 210 -24.71 2.27 12.84
C GLY A 210 -25.52 3.48 12.32
N ILE A 211 -24.91 4.26 11.41
CA ILE A 211 -25.56 5.39 10.75
C ILE A 211 -26.75 4.93 9.90
N ALA A 212 -26.58 3.88 9.08
CA ALA A 212 -27.65 3.39 8.22
C ALA A 212 -28.87 2.92 9.04
N ILE A 213 -28.63 2.23 10.16
CA ILE A 213 -29.68 1.82 11.09
C ILE A 213 -30.36 3.03 11.74
N ALA A 214 -29.57 4.05 12.13
CA ALA A 214 -30.11 5.29 12.70
C ALA A 214 -31.02 6.02 11.70
N VAL A 215 -30.60 6.20 10.44
CA VAL A 215 -31.39 6.82 9.38
C VAL A 215 -32.70 6.07 9.12
N LEU A 216 -32.64 4.74 9.04
CA LEU A 216 -33.85 3.92 8.87
C LEU A 216 -34.83 4.10 10.03
N ASN A 217 -34.35 4.11 11.27
CA ASN A 217 -35.23 4.12 12.44
C ASN A 217 -35.69 5.52 12.86
N GLN A 218 -34.89 6.57 12.62
CA GLN A 218 -35.20 7.95 13.02
C GLN A 218 -35.83 8.76 11.89
N GLY A 219 -35.49 8.46 10.63
CA GLY A 219 -36.04 9.15 9.47
C GLY A 219 -37.18 8.38 8.80
N ILE A 220 -36.85 7.21 8.24
CA ILE A 220 -37.77 6.51 7.33
C ILE A 220 -38.91 5.82 8.11
N ARG A 221 -38.62 5.16 9.23
CA ARG A 221 -39.62 4.41 10.02
C ARG A 221 -40.78 5.28 10.50
N PRO A 222 -40.58 6.46 11.12
CA PRO A 222 -41.70 7.29 11.57
C PRO A 222 -42.56 7.78 10.41
N PHE A 223 -41.94 8.13 9.29
CA PHE A 223 -42.65 8.54 8.07
C PHE A 223 -43.54 7.41 7.54
N LEU A 224 -42.99 6.21 7.39
CA LEU A 224 -43.73 5.04 6.94
C LEU A 224 -44.82 4.61 7.93
N ALA A 225 -44.55 4.66 9.24
CA ALA A 225 -45.52 4.31 10.28
C ALA A 225 -46.75 5.20 10.25
N LYS A 226 -46.58 6.48 9.87
CA LYS A 226 -47.69 7.42 9.69
C LYS A 226 -48.45 7.15 8.39
N TRP A 227 -47.72 7.03 7.27
CA TRP A 227 -48.32 7.16 5.95
C TRP A 227 -48.73 5.85 5.29
N HIS A 228 -48.10 4.70 5.62
CA HIS A 228 -48.53 3.41 5.07
C HIS A 228 -49.97 3.06 5.46
N PRO A 229 -50.35 3.06 6.75
CA PRO A 229 -51.72 2.70 7.13
C PRO A 229 -52.75 3.68 6.57
N ALA A 230 -52.44 4.97 6.60
CA ALA A 230 -53.34 6.01 6.10
C ALA A 230 -53.62 5.86 4.59
N LEU A 231 -52.59 5.54 3.80
CA LEU A 231 -52.75 5.28 2.37
C LEU A 231 -53.48 3.97 2.11
N GLU A 232 -53.16 2.91 2.85
CA GLU A 232 -53.81 1.60 2.70
C GLU A 232 -55.32 1.67 3.01
N ASP A 233 -55.70 2.39 4.07
CA ASP A 233 -57.09 2.67 4.42
C ASP A 233 -57.83 3.43 3.30
N TRP A 234 -57.14 4.36 2.63
CA TRP A 234 -57.71 5.08 1.49
C TRP A 234 -57.84 4.20 0.24
N GLU A 235 -56.81 3.43 -0.08
CA GLU A 235 -56.80 2.52 -1.24
C GLU A 235 -57.87 1.43 -1.13
N SER A 236 -58.17 0.95 0.08
CA SER A 236 -59.22 -0.05 0.32
C SER A 236 -60.63 0.42 -0.11
N LYS A 237 -60.83 1.74 -0.22
CA LYS A 237 -62.09 2.38 -0.63
C LYS A 237 -62.18 2.58 -2.14
N CYS A 238 -61.15 2.21 -2.90
CA CYS A 238 -61.12 2.39 -4.35
C CYS A 238 -62.18 1.51 -5.03
N LEU A 239 -63.06 2.14 -5.81
CA LEU A 239 -64.06 1.44 -6.62
C LEU A 239 -63.42 0.93 -7.93
N SER A 240 -63.88 -0.21 -8.44
CA SER A 240 -63.35 -0.82 -9.68
C SER A 240 -63.48 0.02 -10.94
N THR A 241 -64.28 1.10 -10.90
CA THR A 241 -64.51 2.03 -12.02
C THR A 241 -63.58 3.24 -12.02
N THR A 242 -62.81 3.47 -10.94
CA THR A 242 -61.93 4.63 -10.79
C THR A 242 -60.47 4.20 -10.96
N SER A 243 -59.67 4.99 -11.68
CA SER A 243 -58.23 4.70 -11.79
C SER A 243 -57.52 5.01 -10.47
N ASN A 244 -56.46 4.25 -10.14
CA ASN A 244 -55.68 4.47 -8.92
C ASN A 244 -55.17 5.91 -8.78
N LYS A 245 -54.75 6.52 -9.89
CA LYS A 245 -54.26 7.90 -9.91
C LYS A 245 -55.37 8.90 -9.58
N GLN A 246 -56.56 8.72 -10.14
CA GLN A 246 -57.69 9.60 -9.85
C GLN A 246 -58.17 9.42 -8.41
N HIS A 247 -58.20 8.17 -7.93
CA HIS A 247 -58.55 7.86 -6.55
C HIS A 247 -57.56 8.48 -5.55
N GLU A 248 -56.25 8.38 -5.80
CA GLU A 248 -55.23 9.03 -4.98
C GLU A 248 -55.40 10.56 -4.96
N LYS A 249 -55.66 11.18 -6.12
CA LYS A 249 -55.87 12.64 -6.20
C LYS A 249 -57.10 13.15 -5.45
N ASN A 250 -58.08 12.29 -5.20
CA ASN A 250 -59.28 12.63 -4.43
C ASN A 250 -59.05 12.49 -2.91
N TRP A 251 -57.86 12.10 -2.46
CA TRP A 251 -57.57 11.94 -1.05
C TRP A 251 -57.19 13.27 -0.40
N ASP A 252 -57.92 13.67 0.64
CA ASP A 252 -57.70 14.94 1.35
C ASP A 252 -56.28 15.07 1.95
N GLN A 253 -55.61 13.96 2.26
CA GLN A 253 -54.25 13.97 2.82
C GLN A 253 -53.14 13.88 1.75
N GLU A 254 -53.49 13.72 0.48
CA GLU A 254 -52.52 13.62 -0.64
C GLU A 254 -51.56 14.82 -0.69
N PRO A 255 -52.02 16.08 -0.55
CA PRO A 255 -51.10 17.23 -0.61
C PRO A 255 -50.15 17.25 0.58
N GLN A 256 -50.62 16.83 1.76
CA GLN A 256 -49.80 16.76 2.97
C GLN A 256 -48.72 15.68 2.84
N LEU A 257 -49.08 14.49 2.36
CA LEU A 257 -48.10 13.42 2.13
C LEU A 257 -47.06 13.86 1.09
N ARG A 258 -47.46 14.48 -0.02
CA ARG A 258 -46.49 15.01 -1.01
C ARG A 258 -45.53 16.02 -0.40
N HIS A 259 -46.03 16.93 0.43
CA HIS A 259 -45.19 17.91 1.11
C HIS A 259 -44.19 17.24 2.07
N GLU A 260 -44.65 16.33 2.92
CA GLU A 260 -43.77 15.63 3.87
C GLU A 260 -42.77 14.70 3.17
N LEU A 261 -43.16 14.07 2.05
CA LEU A 261 -42.26 13.27 1.21
C LEU A 261 -41.13 14.15 0.64
N GLU A 262 -41.44 15.37 0.21
CA GLU A 262 -40.43 16.30 -0.28
C GLU A 262 -39.45 16.72 0.82
N LEU A 263 -39.93 16.95 2.04
CA LEU A 263 -39.06 17.20 3.20
C LEU A 263 -38.16 16.00 3.52
N LEU A 264 -38.71 14.78 3.49
CA LEU A 264 -37.95 13.55 3.66
C LEU A 264 -36.87 13.42 2.58
N ARG A 265 -37.20 13.75 1.33
CA ARG A 265 -36.27 13.70 0.19
C ARG A 265 -35.04 14.58 0.40
N HIS A 266 -35.22 15.80 0.91
CA HIS A 266 -34.10 16.69 1.23
C HIS A 266 -33.17 16.09 2.29
N HIS A 267 -33.73 15.49 3.33
CA HIS A 267 -32.95 14.79 4.34
C HIS A 267 -32.22 13.56 3.76
N LEU A 268 -32.88 12.76 2.93
CA LEU A 268 -32.25 11.60 2.28
C LEU A 268 -31.14 12.00 1.31
N LYS A 269 -31.26 13.16 0.64
CA LYS A 269 -30.19 13.73 -0.17
C LYS A 269 -28.97 14.09 0.69
N GLN A 270 -29.18 14.74 1.83
CA GLN A 270 -28.09 15.01 2.78
C GLN A 270 -27.39 13.72 3.24
N TYR A 271 -28.16 12.65 3.47
CA TYR A 271 -27.59 11.34 3.78
C TYR A 271 -26.78 10.74 2.62
N ALA A 272 -27.27 10.86 1.38
CA ALA A 272 -26.55 10.43 0.19
C ALA A 272 -25.19 11.16 0.05
N ASP A 273 -25.17 12.46 0.27
CA ASP A 273 -23.95 13.27 0.22
C ASP A 273 -22.94 12.83 1.31
N ALA A 274 -23.43 12.48 2.51
CA ALA A 274 -22.62 11.93 3.58
C ALA A 274 -22.02 10.56 3.20
N LEU A 275 -22.81 9.67 2.59
CA LEU A 275 -22.34 8.37 2.12
C LEU A 275 -21.30 8.49 1.00
N ALA A 276 -21.51 9.39 0.03
CA ALA A 276 -20.55 9.66 -1.03
C ALA A 276 -19.20 10.13 -0.46
N LYS A 277 -19.23 11.01 0.53
CA LYS A 277 -18.04 11.49 1.24
C LYS A 277 -17.32 10.36 2.00
N ILE A 278 -18.05 9.43 2.61
CA ILE A 278 -17.47 8.26 3.29
C ILE A 278 -16.86 7.29 2.29
N ALA A 279 -17.56 7.05 1.17
CA ALA A 279 -17.12 6.18 0.08
C ALA A 279 -15.92 6.76 -0.71
N ASP A 280 -15.56 8.01 -0.46
CA ASP A 280 -14.51 8.75 -1.18
C ASP A 280 -14.81 8.90 -2.67
N VAL A 281 -16.09 9.10 -3.01
CA VAL A 281 -16.56 9.33 -4.38
C VAL A 281 -17.02 10.77 -4.50
N THR A 282 -16.29 11.55 -5.29
CA THR A 282 -16.65 12.94 -5.66
C THR A 282 -17.31 12.95 -7.04
N PHE A 283 -18.50 13.55 -7.14
CA PHE A 283 -19.19 13.87 -8.39
C PHE A 283 -19.22 15.38 -8.60
#